data_AF-A0A6I9TXC4-F1
#
_entry.id   AF-A0A6I9TXC4-F1
#
_cell.length_a   1.000
_cell.length_b   1.000
_cell.length_c   1.000
_cell.angle_alpha   90.00
_cell.angle_beta   90.00
_cell.angle_gamma   90.00
#
_symmetry.space_group_name_H-M   'P 1'
#
loop_
_entity.id
_entity.type
_entity.pdbx_description
1 polymer ?
#
loop_
_entity_poly.entity_id
_entity_poly.type
_entity_poly.pdbx_seq_one_letter_code
_entity_poly.pdbx_strand_id
1 'polypeptide(L)'
;MADLNQNGRTAAEQLEREALYIHPSENSSLALSTSPLDGTKFLTWSRVVYVALGTKMKLGFIDDTFPRPTIGSINFKRWRRVDLMVTSWLWNSISKEIVELFLYVTSSRELWLEIQGRYGRSNGPMIYQIQCEISSIAQLDLSLIAYITKLKKYWNELLVLAPAPRCTFVVVVRVE
;
A
#
# COMPACT_ATOMS: atom_id res chain seq x y z
N MET A 1 -9.74 -33.94 -18.45
CA MET A 1 -10.19 -33.03 -17.37
C MET A 1 -9.31 -33.06 -16.11
N ALA A 2 -8.19 -33.81 -16.09
CA ALA A 2 -7.27 -33.86 -14.94
C ALA A 2 -6.09 -32.87 -15.05
N ASP A 3 -5.66 -32.52 -16.27
CA ASP A 3 -4.42 -31.75 -16.50
C ASP A 3 -4.49 -30.26 -16.13
N LEU A 4 -5.69 -29.66 -16.11
CA LEU A 4 -5.86 -28.25 -15.73
C LEU A 4 -5.65 -28.02 -14.23
N ASN A 5 -5.87 -29.04 -13.39
CA ASN A 5 -5.77 -28.92 -11.93
C ASN A 5 -4.32 -29.09 -11.42
N GLN A 6 -3.51 -29.90 -12.12
CA GLN A 6 -2.08 -30.08 -11.80
C GLN A 6 -1.25 -28.82 -12.09
N ASN A 7 -1.57 -28.11 -13.19
CA ASN A 7 -0.86 -26.89 -13.60
C ASN A 7 -1.12 -25.73 -12.62
N GLY A 8 -2.35 -25.57 -12.13
CA GLY A 8 -2.67 -24.55 -11.13
C GLY A 8 -1.97 -24.76 -9.80
N ARG A 9 -1.85 -26.03 -9.37
CA ARG A 9 -1.19 -26.40 -8.11
C ARG A 9 0.32 -26.13 -8.14
N THR A 10 0.96 -26.47 -9.26
CA THR A 10 2.39 -26.21 -9.47
C THR A 10 2.71 -24.71 -9.52
N ALA A 11 1.84 -23.89 -10.12
CA ALA A 11 2.01 -22.44 -10.17
C ALA A 11 1.89 -21.78 -8.79
N ALA A 12 0.94 -22.22 -7.96
CA ALA A 12 0.77 -21.71 -6.60
C ALA A 12 1.97 -22.04 -5.70
N GLU A 13 2.52 -23.25 -5.81
CA GLU A 13 3.73 -23.66 -5.09
C GLU A 13 4.96 -22.85 -5.52
N GLN A 14 5.06 -22.49 -6.80
CA GLN A 14 6.12 -21.63 -7.31
C GLN A 14 6.02 -20.21 -6.75
N LEU A 15 4.82 -19.62 -6.76
CA LEU A 15 4.56 -18.31 -6.15
C LEU A 15 4.86 -18.30 -4.65
N GLU A 16 4.49 -19.36 -3.93
CA GLU A 16 4.83 -19.51 -2.51
C GLU A 16 6.35 -19.53 -2.30
N ARG A 17 7.11 -20.25 -3.13
CA ARG A 17 8.58 -20.25 -3.04
C ARG A 17 9.19 -18.88 -3.28
N GLU A 18 8.69 -18.15 -4.28
CA GLU A 18 9.17 -16.79 -4.58
C GLU A 18 8.81 -15.79 -3.48
N ALA A 19 7.60 -15.88 -2.92
CA ALA A 19 7.17 -15.08 -1.79
C ALA A 19 8.00 -15.36 -0.52
N LEU A 20 8.42 -16.61 -0.31
CA LEU A 20 9.23 -17.03 0.84
C LEU A 20 10.74 -16.84 0.67
N TYR A 21 11.20 -16.56 -0.55
CA TYR A 21 12.62 -16.34 -0.83
C TYR A 21 13.05 -14.91 -0.46
N ILE A 22 14.19 -14.76 0.21
CA ILE A 22 14.82 -13.46 0.48
C ILE A 22 16.08 -13.39 -0.37
N HIS A 23 16.16 -12.38 -1.24
CA HIS A 23 17.33 -12.22 -2.09
C HIS A 23 18.53 -11.74 -1.24
N PRO A 24 19.79 -12.15 -1.51
CA PRO A 24 20.94 -11.75 -0.68
C PRO A 24 21.18 -10.23 -0.58
N SER A 25 20.70 -9.44 -1.54
CA SER A 25 20.75 -7.97 -1.48
C SER A 25 19.68 -7.35 -0.58
N GLU A 26 18.68 -8.13 -0.17
CA GLU A 26 17.60 -7.69 0.70
C GLU A 26 18.02 -7.81 2.17
N ASN A 27 18.22 -6.65 2.79
CA ASN A 27 18.55 -6.53 4.20
C ASN A 27 17.46 -5.77 4.95
N SER A 28 17.41 -5.94 6.27
CA SER A 28 16.39 -5.35 7.15
C SER A 28 16.51 -3.84 7.34
N SER A 29 17.63 -3.22 6.94
CA SER A 29 17.83 -1.75 7.03
C SER A 29 17.28 -0.98 5.84
N LEU A 30 16.75 -1.65 4.83
CA LEU A 30 16.15 -1.00 3.66
C LEU A 30 14.87 -0.25 4.05
N ALA A 31 14.73 0.98 3.57
CA ALA A 31 13.48 1.74 3.62
C ALA A 31 12.73 1.60 2.29
N LEU A 32 11.43 1.32 2.34
CA LEU A 32 10.56 1.18 1.16
C LEU A 32 10.22 2.54 0.55
N SER A 33 10.29 3.60 1.36
CA SER A 33 10.03 4.97 0.93
C SER A 33 11.22 5.88 1.28
N THR A 34 11.58 6.76 0.36
CA THR A 34 12.55 7.84 0.60
C THR A 34 11.97 8.99 1.40
N SER A 35 10.63 9.12 1.41
CA SER A 35 9.88 10.08 2.22
C SER A 35 9.08 9.31 3.28
N PRO A 36 9.53 9.29 4.55
CA PRO A 36 8.87 8.54 5.60
C PRO A 36 7.45 9.05 5.88
N LEU A 37 6.58 8.18 6.40
CA LEU A 37 5.28 8.60 6.91
C LEU A 37 5.47 9.47 8.16
N ASP A 38 5.12 10.75 8.06
CA ASP A 38 5.18 11.78 9.12
C ASP A 38 3.79 12.14 9.68
N GLY A 39 2.79 11.31 9.35
CA GLY A 39 1.39 11.54 9.70
C GLY A 39 0.62 12.32 8.61
N THR A 40 1.32 12.87 7.63
CA THR A 40 0.74 13.45 6.42
C THR A 40 0.97 12.55 5.21
N LYS A 41 0.24 12.79 4.11
CA LYS A 41 0.48 12.14 2.80
C LYS A 41 0.43 10.60 2.82
N PHE A 42 -0.37 10.01 3.72
CA PHE A 42 -0.55 8.56 3.81
C PHE A 42 -0.85 7.92 2.44
N LEU A 43 -1.64 8.58 1.58
CA LEU A 43 -1.94 8.05 0.24
C LEU A 43 -0.71 7.91 -0.64
N THR A 44 0.18 8.89 -0.62
CA THR A 44 1.41 8.83 -1.42
C THR A 44 2.34 7.76 -0.86
N TRP A 45 2.53 7.76 0.47
CA TRP A 45 3.36 6.78 1.16
C TRP A 45 2.87 5.34 0.94
N SER A 46 1.58 5.09 1.16
CA SER A 46 0.98 3.75 1.03
C SER A 46 1.10 3.23 -0.40
N ARG A 47 0.97 4.09 -1.41
CA ARG A 47 1.19 3.72 -2.81
C ARG A 47 2.64 3.34 -3.09
N VAL A 48 3.62 4.08 -2.56
CA VAL A 48 5.05 3.77 -2.72
C VAL A 48 5.38 2.42 -2.06
N VAL A 49 4.91 2.20 -0.83
CA VAL A 49 5.08 0.91 -0.11
C VAL A 49 4.47 -0.24 -0.89
N TYR A 50 3.24 -0.08 -1.39
CA TYR A 50 2.54 -1.09 -2.19
C TYR A 50 3.36 -1.50 -3.42
N VAL A 51 3.88 -0.52 -4.17
CA VAL A 51 4.71 -0.78 -5.36
C VAL A 51 6.03 -1.45 -4.97
N ALA A 52 6.71 -0.96 -3.93
CA ALA A 52 7.99 -1.51 -3.49
C ALA A 52 7.89 -2.96 -2.99
N LEU A 53 6.79 -3.32 -2.30
CA LEU A 53 6.55 -4.71 -1.91
C LEU A 53 6.12 -5.58 -3.10
N GLY A 54 5.35 -5.01 -4.04
CA GLY A 54 4.94 -5.69 -5.27
C GLY A 54 6.14 -6.12 -6.12
N THR A 55 7.13 -5.24 -6.32
CA THR A 55 8.34 -5.57 -7.09
C THR A 55 9.22 -6.64 -6.43
N LYS A 56 9.02 -6.89 -5.13
CA LYS A 56 9.74 -7.89 -4.33
C LYS A 56 8.96 -9.19 -4.11
N MET A 57 7.75 -9.30 -4.69
CA MET A 57 6.82 -10.41 -4.42
C MET A 57 6.45 -10.53 -2.92
N LYS A 58 6.44 -9.41 -2.18
CA LYS A 58 6.15 -9.37 -0.74
C LYS A 58 4.83 -8.68 -0.39
N LEU A 59 4.07 -8.26 -1.40
CA LEU A 59 2.79 -7.59 -1.20
C LEU A 59 1.79 -8.46 -0.43
N GLY A 60 1.85 -9.79 -0.64
CA GLY A 60 0.98 -10.76 0.00
C GLY A 60 0.96 -10.75 1.53
N PHE A 61 2.04 -10.24 2.14
CA PHE A 61 2.19 -10.15 3.59
C PHE A 61 1.38 -9.01 4.20
N ILE A 62 1.04 -7.96 3.43
CA ILE A 62 0.24 -6.82 3.91
C ILE A 62 -1.21 -6.87 3.45
N ASP A 63 -1.50 -7.49 2.30
CA ASP A 63 -2.86 -7.57 1.73
C ASP A 63 -3.62 -8.87 2.07
N ASP A 64 -2.96 -9.85 2.70
CA ASP A 64 -3.48 -11.17 3.11
C ASP A 64 -3.69 -12.17 1.97
N THR A 65 -3.21 -11.85 0.76
CA THR A 65 -3.14 -12.85 -0.32
C THR A 65 -2.13 -13.96 -0.02
N PHE A 66 -1.21 -13.74 0.91
CA PHE A 66 -0.27 -14.73 1.43
C PHE A 66 -0.35 -14.85 2.96
N PRO A 67 -1.43 -15.47 3.48
CA PRO A 67 -1.77 -15.44 4.90
C PRO A 67 -0.79 -16.24 5.76
N ARG A 68 -0.80 -15.94 7.06
CA ARG A 68 0.05 -16.63 8.05
C ARG A 68 -0.23 -18.14 8.06
N PRO A 69 0.79 -19.00 7.78
CA PRO A 69 0.64 -20.44 7.86
C PRO A 69 0.41 -20.92 9.29
N THR A 70 -0.16 -22.12 9.44
CA THR A 70 -0.33 -22.78 10.73
C THR A 70 1.02 -22.92 11.44
N ILE A 71 1.02 -22.62 12.74
CA ILE A 71 2.20 -22.76 13.60
C ILE A 71 2.65 -24.23 13.58
N GLY A 72 3.94 -24.46 13.31
CA GLY A 72 4.52 -25.80 13.20
C GLY A 72 4.57 -26.37 11.78
N SER A 73 3.98 -25.70 10.78
CA SER A 73 4.17 -26.07 9.37
C SER A 73 5.61 -25.89 8.91
N ILE A 74 6.01 -26.65 7.88
CA ILE A 74 7.38 -26.63 7.32
C ILE A 74 7.79 -25.23 6.83
N ASN A 75 6.82 -24.48 6.32
CA ASN A 75 7.03 -23.13 5.78
C ASN A 75 6.87 -22.03 6.84
N PHE A 76 6.34 -22.31 8.05
CA PHE A 76 6.10 -21.29 9.08
C PHE A 76 7.35 -20.48 9.42
N LYS A 77 8.50 -21.15 9.61
CA LYS A 77 9.76 -20.47 9.94
C LYS A 77 10.26 -19.57 8.80
N ARG A 78 10.06 -19.99 7.55
CA ARG A 78 10.42 -19.20 6.36
C ARG A 78 9.49 -18.00 6.22
N TRP A 79 8.19 -18.23 6.34
CA TRP A 79 7.17 -17.19 6.32
C TRP A 79 7.44 -16.15 7.39
N ARG A 80 7.70 -16.58 8.63
CA ARG A 80 7.97 -15.69 9.76
C ARG A 80 9.21 -14.83 9.54
N ARG A 81 10.25 -15.37 8.90
CA ARG A 81 11.44 -14.59 8.55
C ARG A 81 11.12 -13.47 7.57
N VAL A 82 10.32 -13.75 6.54
CA VAL A 82 9.93 -12.75 5.54
C VAL A 82 8.98 -11.72 6.14
N ASP A 83 7.99 -12.13 6.94
CA ASP A 83 7.09 -11.23 7.67
C ASP A 83 7.85 -10.24 8.56
N LEU A 84 8.87 -10.71 9.30
CA LEU A 84 9.74 -9.84 10.10
C LEU A 84 10.57 -8.88 9.22
N MET A 85 11.03 -9.34 8.06
CA MET A 85 11.72 -8.48 7.09
C MET A 85 10.81 -7.36 6.59
N VAL A 86 9.59 -7.69 6.16
CA VAL A 86 8.59 -6.70 5.71
C VAL A 86 8.23 -5.74 6.84
N THR A 87 8.10 -6.24 8.08
CA THR A 87 7.86 -5.41 9.27
C THR A 87 9.00 -4.40 9.47
N SER A 88 10.26 -4.84 9.38
CA SER A 88 11.42 -3.95 9.51
C SER A 88 11.46 -2.88 8.42
N TRP A 89 11.11 -3.24 7.19
CA TRP A 89 11.02 -2.30 6.07
C TRP A 89 9.91 -1.27 6.26
N LEU A 90 8.76 -1.68 6.80
CA LEU A 90 7.68 -0.76 7.15
C LEU A 90 8.14 0.21 8.25
N TRP A 91 8.77 -0.26 9.32
CA TRP A 91 9.34 0.60 10.37
C TRP A 91 10.32 1.63 9.80
N ASN A 92 11.25 1.21 8.95
CA ASN A 92 12.22 2.11 8.33
C ASN A 92 11.58 3.12 7.35
N SER A 93 10.33 2.90 6.95
CA SER A 93 9.59 3.77 6.03
C SER A 93 8.68 4.75 6.77
N ILE A 94 8.72 4.78 8.09
CA ILE A 94 7.87 5.62 8.94
C ILE A 94 8.79 6.52 9.78
N SER A 95 8.34 7.73 10.08
CA SER A 95 9.08 8.65 10.95
C SER A 95 9.28 8.05 12.34
N LYS A 96 10.39 8.39 13.00
CA LYS A 96 10.75 7.82 14.31
C LYS A 96 9.66 8.04 15.37
N GLU A 97 9.09 9.25 15.39
CA GLU A 97 8.00 9.63 16.31
C GLU A 97 6.77 8.73 16.17
N ILE A 98 6.44 8.34 14.94
CA ILE A 98 5.27 7.51 14.67
C ILE A 98 5.58 6.02 14.88
N VAL A 99 6.80 5.57 14.56
CA VAL A 99 7.21 4.16 14.72
C VAL A 99 7.12 3.68 16.16
N GLU A 100 7.38 4.56 17.13
CA GLU A 100 7.29 4.23 18.56
C GLU A 100 5.90 3.72 18.96
N LEU A 101 4.84 4.17 18.27
CA LEU A 101 3.46 3.73 18.49
C LEU A 101 3.19 2.28 18.03
N PHE A 102 4.12 1.69 17.27
CA PHE A 102 3.92 0.42 16.59
C PHE A 102 4.97 -0.65 16.95
N LEU A 103 5.85 -0.39 17.93
CA LEU A 103 6.95 -1.29 18.30
C LEU A 103 6.50 -2.67 18.77
N TYR A 104 5.30 -2.77 19.34
CA TYR A 104 4.75 -4.02 19.86
C TYR A 104 3.95 -4.83 18.83
N VAL A 105 3.76 -4.29 17.62
CA VAL A 105 3.02 -4.97 16.57
C VAL A 105 3.84 -6.15 16.05
N THR A 106 3.20 -7.32 15.96
CA THR A 106 3.94 -8.58 15.81
C THR A 106 3.99 -9.13 14.39
N SER A 107 3.24 -8.53 13.46
CA SER A 107 3.19 -8.93 12.05
C SER A 107 3.07 -7.70 11.13
N SER A 108 3.63 -7.82 9.93
CA SER A 108 3.55 -6.80 8.89
C SER A 108 2.09 -6.48 8.49
N ARG A 109 1.20 -7.48 8.49
CA ARG A 109 -0.23 -7.31 8.23
C ARG A 109 -0.91 -6.44 9.28
N GLU A 110 -0.71 -6.76 10.55
CA GLU A 110 -1.27 -6.02 11.67
C GLU A 110 -0.77 -4.57 11.66
N LEU A 111 0.53 -4.39 11.41
CA LEU A 111 1.16 -3.07 11.29
C LEU A 111 0.52 -2.25 10.16
N TRP A 112 0.38 -2.85 8.98
CA TRP A 112 -0.26 -2.22 7.84
C TRP A 112 -1.70 -1.77 8.15
N LEU A 113 -2.49 -2.63 8.78
CA LEU A 113 -3.88 -2.33 9.14
C LEU A 113 -3.98 -1.22 10.18
N GLU A 114 -3.12 -1.19 11.21
CA GLU A 114 -3.15 -0.10 12.19
C GLU A 114 -2.77 1.25 11.55
N ILE A 115 -1.74 1.28 10.71
CA ILE A 115 -1.34 2.51 10.00
C ILE A 115 -2.47 2.97 9.08
N GLN A 116 -3.06 2.05 8.30
CA GLN A 116 -4.18 2.35 7.43
C GLN A 116 -5.41 2.82 8.22
N GLY A 117 -5.70 2.22 9.38
CA GLY A 117 -6.80 2.62 10.24
C GLY A 117 -6.62 4.03 10.82
N ARG A 118 -5.40 4.39 11.23
CA ARG A 118 -5.07 5.69 11.83
C ARG A 118 -4.94 6.81 10.80
N TYR A 119 -4.26 6.55 9.68
CA TYR A 119 -3.88 7.59 8.70
C TYR A 119 -4.57 7.44 7.34
N GLY A 120 -5.24 6.32 7.08
CA GLY A 120 -5.87 6.03 5.79
C GLY A 120 -7.33 6.43 5.66
N ARG A 121 -7.98 6.89 6.73
CA ARG A 121 -9.31 7.48 6.62
C ARG A 121 -9.21 8.87 5.98
N SER A 122 -10.01 9.09 4.94
CA SER A 122 -10.26 10.42 4.40
C SER A 122 -11.05 11.22 5.43
N ASN A 123 -10.36 12.02 6.21
CA ASN A 123 -11.04 12.94 7.11
C ASN A 123 -11.57 14.08 6.23
N GLY A 124 -12.83 14.49 6.39
CA GLY A 124 -13.38 15.68 5.70
C GLY A 124 -12.43 16.90 5.70
N PRO A 125 -11.71 17.17 6.80
CA PRO A 125 -10.64 18.17 6.84
C PRO A 125 -9.52 17.99 5.81
N MET A 126 -9.09 16.75 5.52
CA MET A 126 -8.05 16.47 4.53
C MET A 126 -8.53 16.75 3.11
N ILE A 127 -9.77 16.37 2.80
CA ILE A 127 -10.41 16.70 1.51
C ILE A 127 -10.51 18.21 1.36
N TYR A 128 -10.99 18.91 2.40
CA TYR A 128 -11.07 20.37 2.41
C TYR A 128 -9.70 21.03 2.24
N GLN A 129 -8.68 20.55 2.96
CA GLN A 129 -7.32 21.06 2.83
C GLN A 129 -6.79 20.91 1.39
N ILE A 130 -7.00 19.74 0.77
CA ILE A 130 -6.63 19.52 -0.64
C ILE A 130 -7.39 20.49 -1.56
N GLN A 131 -8.70 20.68 -1.35
CA GLN A 131 -9.49 21.65 -2.12
C GLN A 131 -8.97 23.08 -1.95
N CYS A 132 -8.60 23.49 -0.73
CA CYS A 132 -7.98 24.78 -0.46
C CYS A 132 -6.64 24.93 -1.18
N GLU A 133 -5.77 23.91 -1.13
CA GLU A 133 -4.50 23.89 -1.86
C GLU A 133 -4.72 24.01 -3.37
N ILE A 134 -5.74 23.37 -3.94
CA ILE A 134 -6.06 23.53 -5.35
C ILE A 134 -6.52 24.97 -5.64
N SER A 135 -7.40 25.53 -4.80
CA SER A 135 -7.89 26.89 -4.99
C SER A 135 -6.81 27.96 -4.85
N SER A 136 -5.74 27.68 -4.09
CA SER A 136 -4.62 28.60 -3.86
C SER A 136 -3.47 28.44 -4.85
N ILE A 137 -3.46 27.38 -5.66
CA ILE A 137 -2.44 27.19 -6.69
C ILE A 137 -2.61 28.23 -7.79
N ALA A 138 -1.68 29.18 -7.82
CA ALA A 138 -1.49 30.13 -8.90
C ALA A 138 -0.18 29.82 -9.63
N GLN A 139 -0.11 30.13 -10.92
CA GLN A 139 1.09 29.92 -11.72
C GLN A 139 2.26 30.78 -11.22
N LEU A 140 2.03 32.07 -10.94
CA LEU A 140 3.06 33.01 -10.47
C LEU A 140 4.36 32.86 -11.28
N ASP A 141 5.49 32.71 -10.60
CA ASP A 141 6.83 32.51 -11.17
C ASP A 141 7.14 31.04 -11.51
N LEU A 142 6.18 30.13 -11.37
CA LEU A 142 6.37 28.71 -11.73
C LEU A 142 6.34 28.54 -13.25
N SER A 143 7.20 27.65 -13.75
CA SER A 143 7.08 27.17 -15.12
C SER A 143 5.73 26.47 -15.34
N LEU A 144 5.23 26.48 -16.57
CA LEU A 144 3.98 25.80 -16.92
C LEU A 144 3.97 24.33 -16.50
N ILE A 145 5.10 23.64 -16.68
CA ILE A 145 5.26 22.23 -16.30
C ILE A 145 5.17 22.08 -14.77
N ALA A 146 5.84 22.95 -14.00
CA ALA A 146 5.79 22.90 -12.54
C ALA A 146 4.37 23.17 -12.01
N TYR A 147 3.68 24.16 -12.58
CA TYR A 147 2.30 24.48 -12.25
C TYR A 147 1.34 23.31 -12.54
N ILE A 148 1.35 22.77 -13.76
CA ILE A 148 0.50 21.63 -14.15
C ILE A 148 0.80 20.40 -13.30
N THR A 149 2.07 20.12 -13.03
CA THR A 149 2.48 18.99 -12.19
C THR A 149 1.94 19.12 -10.78
N LYS A 150 2.04 20.32 -10.19
CA LYS A 150 1.50 20.61 -8.85
C LYS A 150 -0.02 20.43 -8.84
N LEU A 151 -0.74 21.03 -9.79
CA LEU A 151 -2.20 20.91 -9.88
C LEU A 151 -2.64 19.44 -10.04
N LYS A 152 -2.02 18.70 -10.97
CA LYS A 152 -2.34 17.30 -11.25
C LYS A 152 -2.07 16.39 -10.05
N LYS A 153 -1.04 16.68 -9.25
CA LYS A 153 -0.75 15.95 -8.00
C LYS A 153 -1.93 16.02 -7.04
N TYR A 154 -2.40 17.23 -6.70
CA TYR A 154 -3.53 17.39 -5.77
C TYR A 154 -4.84 16.85 -6.34
N TRP A 155 -5.06 16.99 -7.66
CA TRP A 155 -6.24 16.43 -8.32
C TRP A 155 -6.29 14.90 -8.22
N ASN A 156 -5.15 14.23 -8.45
CA ASN A 156 -5.04 12.78 -8.28
C ASN A 156 -5.29 12.35 -6.83
N GLU A 157 -4.76 13.10 -5.86
CA GLU A 157 -4.98 12.82 -4.43
C GLU A 157 -6.46 12.96 -4.05
N LEU A 158 -7.13 14.01 -4.55
CA LEU A 158 -8.55 14.23 -4.34
C LEU A 158 -9.41 13.09 -4.93
N LEU A 159 -9.10 12.63 -6.15
CA LEU A 159 -9.82 11.53 -6.79
C LEU A 159 -9.69 10.20 -6.05
N VAL A 160 -8.59 9.98 -5.32
CA VAL A 160 -8.41 8.79 -4.48
C VAL A 160 -9.24 8.90 -3.20
N LEU A 161 -9.32 10.08 -2.58
CA LEU A 161 -10.07 10.30 -1.33
C LEU A 161 -11.59 10.41 -1.53
N ALA A 162 -11.99 11.04 -2.64
CA ALA A 162 -13.37 11.29 -3.02
C ALA A 162 -13.56 10.83 -4.48
N PRO A 163 -13.66 9.51 -4.72
CA PRO A 163 -13.90 9.00 -6.05
C PRO A 163 -15.20 9.59 -6.60
N ALA A 164 -15.17 9.97 -7.87
CA ALA A 164 -16.36 10.52 -8.52
C ALA A 164 -17.54 9.56 -8.34
N PRO A 165 -18.76 10.07 -8.02
CA PRO A 165 -19.93 9.23 -7.91
C PRO A 165 -20.09 8.42 -9.18
N ARG A 166 -20.24 7.09 -9.05
CA ARG A 166 -20.50 6.23 -10.20
C ARG A 166 -21.88 6.61 -10.75
N CYS A 167 -21.92 7.19 -11.95
CA CYS A 167 -23.19 7.41 -12.64
C CYS A 167 -23.80 6.05 -12.99
N THR A 168 -24.66 5.51 -12.13
CA THR A 168 -25.55 4.41 -12.48
C THR A 168 -26.70 5.01 -13.28
N PHE A 169 -26.54 5.06 -14.60
CA PHE A 169 -27.68 5.26 -15.49
C PHE A 169 -28.55 4.01 -15.43
N VAL A 170 -29.57 4.02 -14.58
CA VAL A 170 -30.64 3.01 -14.64
C VAL A 170 -31.49 3.35 -15.85
N VAL A 171 -31.33 2.61 -16.94
CA VAL A 171 -32.25 2.68 -18.07
C VAL A 171 -33.55 2.02 -17.65
N VAL A 172 -34.55 2.81 -17.30
CA VAL A 172 -35.91 2.31 -17.09
C VAL A 172 -36.54 2.13 -18.47
N VAL A 173 -36.56 0.89 -18.96
CA VAL A 173 -37.35 0.54 -20.15
C VAL A 173 -38.81 0.44 -19.69
N ARG A 174 -39.63 1.41 -20.11
CA ARG A 174 -41.08 1.34 -19.94
C ARG A 174 -41.61 0.37 -20.99
N VAL A 175 -42.13 -0.77 -20.55
CA VAL A 175 -42.86 -1.69 -21.42
C VAL A 175 -44.29 -1.14 -21.53
N GLU A 176 -44.68 -0.71 -22.73
CA GLU A 176 -46.07 -0.46 -23.11
C GLU A 176 -46.71 -1.73 -23.66
#